data_AF-A0A095D561-F1
#
_entry.id   AF-A0A095D561-F1
#
_cell.length_a   1.000
_cell.length_b   1.000
_cell.length_c   1.000
_cell.angle_alpha   90.00
_cell.angle_beta   90.00
_cell.angle_gamma   90.00
#
_symmetry.space_group_name_H-M   'P 1'
#
loop_
_entity.id
_entity.type
_entity.pdbx_description
1 polymer ?
#
loop_
_entity_poly.entity_id
_entity_poly.type
_entity_poly.pdbx_seq_one_letter_code
_entity_poly.pdbx_strand_id
1 'polypeptide(L)'
;MGEQLSTHVTVMPHPIKPLTYLSQNLWVPSGARGVFGGQILAQAIMAATSSTCSPLGLHSAHCYFLLPAQRDPQIEYRVEKLSDARSYSSRLVRAWQGDKEIFVLMASYALPPNPLPSDFGKKNDEGHSEDGPKHSLAFSVDPPSQTPTGSRKVLPKFELPFPADMLPPSDCEEDADFLERWIRERESKNKNVWEKKFFEEYIQERKSSPVSIARARRRPTQNDIATPAQVRMSWLRAKSVGPERPNEEIVKAMIAYMSDFQFIGTTARSIGLNQNSNPRLGMLASLDHVIHFYPFPHTFDPSAPFLHVMEAQAANLSSGRGIARGRIYTPDGHLIAVTGQEGVVRAGGQGGKRKGLIEGGMDEADVGKTDAKAKL
;
A
#
# COMPACT_ATOMS: atom_id res chain seq x y z
N MET A 1 -5.69 -18.96 18.47
CA MET A 1 -6.42 -18.59 17.23
C MET A 1 -6.07 -17.13 16.97
N GLY A 2 -5.38 -16.81 15.87
CA GLY A 2 -4.88 -15.45 15.62
C GLY A 2 -6.00 -14.45 15.34
N GLU A 3 -5.75 -13.17 15.61
CA GLU A 3 -6.70 -12.09 15.34
C GLU A 3 -6.97 -11.95 13.83
N GLN A 4 -8.22 -11.70 13.45
CA GLN A 4 -8.63 -11.61 12.05
C GLN A 4 -8.36 -10.20 11.52
N LEU A 5 -7.85 -10.08 10.29
CA LEU A 5 -7.62 -8.74 9.72
C LEU A 5 -8.94 -7.98 9.48
N SER A 6 -10.04 -8.71 9.23
CA SER A 6 -11.38 -8.14 9.07
C SER A 6 -11.81 -7.30 10.28
N THR A 7 -11.45 -7.68 11.51
CA THR A 7 -11.81 -6.92 12.72
C THR A 7 -11.04 -5.62 12.89
N HIS A 8 -9.92 -5.46 12.17
CA HIS A 8 -9.13 -4.23 12.17
C HIS A 8 -9.67 -3.18 11.20
N VAL A 9 -10.35 -3.62 10.14
CA VAL A 9 -10.89 -2.73 9.09
C VAL A 9 -12.35 -2.34 9.32
N THR A 10 -13.09 -3.08 10.16
CA THR A 10 -14.50 -2.79 10.42
C THR A 10 -14.71 -1.57 11.30
N VAL A 11 -15.82 -0.87 11.05
CA VAL A 11 -16.30 0.27 11.83
C VAL A 11 -17.69 -0.01 12.38
N MET A 12 -18.05 0.63 13.49
CA MET A 12 -19.40 0.56 14.03
C MET A 12 -20.21 1.79 13.63
N PRO A 13 -21.49 1.67 13.26
CA PRO A 13 -22.35 2.84 13.10
C PRO A 13 -22.40 3.67 14.39
N HIS A 14 -22.32 4.99 14.26
CA HIS A 14 -22.52 5.88 15.39
C HIS A 14 -24.00 5.77 15.84
N PRO A 15 -24.30 5.65 17.16
CA PRO A 15 -25.66 5.38 17.64
C PRO A 15 -26.68 6.49 17.33
N ILE A 16 -26.21 7.74 17.25
CA ILE A 16 -27.05 8.94 17.06
C ILE A 16 -26.84 9.63 15.70
N LYS A 17 -25.59 9.89 15.31
CA LYS A 17 -25.26 10.65 14.10
C LYS A 17 -25.41 9.78 12.84
N PRO A 18 -26.30 10.12 11.89
CA PRO A 18 -26.41 9.39 10.64
C PRO A 18 -25.13 9.53 9.80
N LEU A 19 -24.86 8.53 8.94
CA LEU A 19 -23.68 8.49 8.07
C LEU A 19 -22.36 8.71 8.82
N THR A 20 -22.32 8.37 10.10
CA THR A 20 -21.15 8.51 10.95
C THR A 20 -20.82 7.15 11.54
N TYR A 21 -19.54 6.82 11.58
CA TYR A 21 -19.04 5.53 12.04
C TYR A 21 -17.89 5.72 13.03
N LEU A 22 -17.69 4.76 13.93
CA LEU A 22 -16.69 4.77 14.98
C LEU A 22 -15.64 3.68 14.72
N SER A 23 -14.37 4.05 14.91
CA SER A 23 -13.25 3.11 14.84
C SER A 23 -13.32 2.01 15.89
N GLN A 24 -12.72 0.87 15.58
CA GLN A 24 -12.50 -0.22 16.53
C GLN A 24 -11.00 -0.57 16.61
N ASN A 25 -10.56 -1.02 17.78
CA ASN A 25 -9.25 -1.65 18.01
C ASN A 25 -8.06 -0.91 17.36
N LEU A 26 -7.85 0.35 17.74
CA LEU A 26 -6.79 1.19 17.17
C LEU A 26 -5.39 0.68 17.54
N TRP A 27 -4.64 0.27 16.53
CA TRP A 27 -3.28 -0.22 16.68
C TRP A 27 -2.25 0.89 16.45
N VAL A 28 -1.37 1.07 17.44
CA VAL A 28 -0.22 1.98 17.38
C VAL A 28 1.03 1.10 17.30
N PRO A 29 1.76 1.09 16.17
CA PRO A 29 3.00 0.35 16.04
C PRO A 29 4.07 0.84 17.01
N SER A 30 4.97 -0.05 17.44
CA SER A 30 6.06 0.27 18.34
C SER A 30 6.97 1.34 17.74
N GLY A 31 7.21 2.39 18.53
CA GLY A 31 8.01 3.55 18.10
C GLY A 31 7.30 4.53 17.15
N ALA A 32 6.07 4.24 16.70
CA ALA A 32 5.27 5.16 15.90
C ALA A 32 4.69 6.30 16.74
N ARG A 33 4.34 7.42 16.08
CA ARG A 33 3.74 8.59 16.75
C ARG A 33 2.22 8.52 16.88
N GLY A 34 1.59 7.58 16.20
CA GLY A 34 0.14 7.48 16.14
C GLY A 34 -0.31 6.14 15.57
N VAL A 35 -1.62 6.02 15.42
CA VAL A 35 -2.28 4.84 14.82
C VAL A 35 -1.72 4.58 13.42
N PHE A 36 -1.62 3.31 13.06
CA PHE A 36 -1.20 2.88 11.73
C PHE A 36 -2.10 3.48 10.62
N GLY A 37 -1.50 4.13 9.62
CA GLY A 37 -2.20 4.84 8.56
C GLY A 37 -3.13 3.93 7.74
N GLY A 38 -2.66 2.73 7.39
CA GLY A 38 -3.47 1.72 6.70
C GLY A 38 -4.75 1.34 7.45
N GLN A 39 -4.76 1.40 8.79
CA GLN A 39 -5.98 1.15 9.57
C GLN A 39 -7.00 2.27 9.39
N ILE A 40 -6.57 3.53 9.45
CA ILE A 40 -7.43 4.70 9.25
C ILE A 40 -8.00 4.69 7.82
N LEU A 41 -7.15 4.41 6.82
CA LEU A 41 -7.56 4.27 5.42
C LEU A 41 -8.63 3.18 5.24
N ALA A 42 -8.37 1.97 5.74
CA ALA A 42 -9.28 0.84 5.57
C ALA A 42 -10.63 1.06 6.28
N GLN A 43 -10.61 1.61 7.50
CA GLN A 43 -11.83 1.94 8.24
C GLN A 43 -12.63 3.06 7.57
N ALA A 44 -11.97 4.08 7.01
CA ALA A 44 -12.63 5.12 6.23
C ALA A 44 -13.27 4.56 4.95
N ILE A 45 -12.60 3.63 4.25
CA ILE A 45 -13.18 2.89 3.13
C ILE A 45 -14.44 2.13 3.59
N MET A 46 -14.38 1.40 4.70
CA MET A 46 -15.54 0.65 5.21
C MET A 46 -16.70 1.56 5.62
N ALA A 47 -16.42 2.73 6.19
CA ALA A 47 -17.42 3.75 6.48
C ALA A 47 -18.10 4.26 5.19
N ALA A 48 -17.31 4.61 4.17
CA ALA A 48 -17.84 5.01 2.87
C ALA A 48 -18.69 3.90 2.23
N THR A 49 -18.20 2.65 2.23
CA THR A 49 -18.87 1.51 1.57
C THR A 49 -20.19 1.18 2.26
N SER A 50 -20.27 1.36 3.57
CA SER A 50 -21.51 1.17 4.34
C SER A 50 -22.62 2.18 3.98
N SER A 51 -22.31 3.23 3.21
CA SER A 51 -23.26 4.23 2.71
C SER A 51 -23.60 4.07 1.21
N THR A 52 -23.08 3.02 0.56
CA THR A 52 -23.23 2.71 -0.87
C THR A 52 -23.97 1.39 -1.04
N CYS A 53 -24.70 1.22 -2.14
CA CYS A 53 -25.50 0.03 -2.42
C CYS A 53 -24.95 -0.75 -3.62
N SER A 54 -25.12 -2.08 -3.57
CA SER A 54 -24.93 -2.97 -4.71
C SER A 54 -25.80 -2.51 -5.90
N PRO A 55 -25.34 -2.63 -7.17
CA PRO A 55 -24.13 -3.34 -7.62
C PRO A 55 -22.86 -2.49 -7.72
N LEU A 56 -22.82 -1.29 -7.13
CA LEU A 56 -21.61 -0.45 -7.16
C LEU A 56 -20.54 -1.00 -6.21
N GLY A 57 -19.34 -1.26 -6.73
CA GLY A 57 -18.17 -1.69 -5.96
C GLY A 57 -17.09 -0.61 -5.92
N LEU A 58 -16.28 -0.58 -4.86
CA LEU A 58 -15.16 0.36 -4.76
C LEU A 58 -14.16 0.11 -5.89
N HIS A 59 -13.78 1.17 -6.61
CA HIS A 59 -12.76 1.10 -7.65
C HIS A 59 -11.59 2.07 -7.40
N SER A 60 -11.77 3.13 -6.62
CA SER A 60 -10.66 3.97 -6.18
C SER A 60 -10.89 4.66 -4.86
N ALA A 61 -9.80 4.95 -4.15
CA ALA A 61 -9.78 5.78 -2.97
C ALA A 61 -8.54 6.67 -2.96
N HIS A 62 -8.72 7.94 -2.61
CA HIS A 62 -7.66 8.95 -2.46
C HIS A 62 -7.79 9.58 -1.09
N CYS A 63 -6.70 9.70 -0.34
CA CYS A 63 -6.76 10.28 1.00
C CYS A 63 -5.56 11.14 1.34
N TYR A 64 -5.73 11.98 2.36
CA TYR A 64 -4.66 12.75 2.99
C TYR A 64 -4.64 12.49 4.50
N PHE A 65 -3.44 12.27 5.04
CA PHE A 65 -3.18 12.20 6.47
C PHE A 65 -2.82 13.60 6.98
N LEU A 66 -3.69 14.17 7.81
CA LEU A 66 -3.56 15.55 8.27
C LEU A 66 -2.82 15.62 9.60
N LEU A 67 -3.15 14.73 10.54
CA LEU A 67 -2.60 14.71 11.90
C LEU A 67 -2.43 13.26 12.39
N PRO A 68 -1.44 13.00 13.28
CA PRO A 68 -1.27 11.68 13.87
C PRO A 68 -2.43 11.36 14.83
N ALA A 69 -3.14 10.27 14.56
CA ALA A 69 -4.21 9.79 15.43
C ALA A 69 -3.66 9.10 16.68
N GLN A 70 -4.36 9.21 17.80
CA GLN A 70 -4.03 8.54 19.07
C GLN A 70 -4.84 7.25 19.24
N ARG A 71 -4.40 6.35 20.12
CA ARG A 71 -5.13 5.10 20.45
C ARG A 71 -6.51 5.37 21.08
N ASP A 72 -6.63 6.47 21.83
CA ASP A 72 -7.84 6.89 22.53
C ASP A 72 -7.91 8.43 22.47
N PRO A 73 -9.09 9.06 22.21
CA PRO A 73 -10.42 8.47 22.00
C PRO A 73 -10.59 7.78 20.63
N GLN A 74 -11.73 7.12 20.41
CA GLN A 74 -12.13 6.58 19.11
C GLN A 74 -12.11 7.66 18.01
N ILE A 75 -11.84 7.23 16.77
CA ILE A 75 -11.96 8.05 15.57
C ILE A 75 -13.41 8.00 15.07
N GLU A 76 -13.98 9.17 14.78
CA GLU A 76 -15.29 9.35 14.18
C GLU A 76 -15.17 9.62 12.67
N TYR A 77 -15.58 8.66 11.84
CA TYR A 77 -15.61 8.78 10.38
C TYR A 77 -16.97 9.33 9.93
N ARG A 78 -17.00 10.58 9.47
CA ARG A 78 -18.20 11.24 8.96
C ARG A 78 -18.24 11.12 7.44
N VAL A 79 -19.31 10.54 6.91
CA VAL A 79 -19.48 10.30 5.48
C VAL A 79 -20.46 11.30 4.88
N GLU A 80 -20.04 11.95 3.82
CA GLU A 80 -20.86 12.79 2.96
C GLU A 80 -21.04 12.12 1.60
N LYS A 81 -22.30 12.09 1.13
CA LYS A 81 -22.64 11.57 -0.21
C LYS A 81 -22.50 12.69 -1.22
N LEU A 82 -21.45 12.64 -2.03
CA LEU A 82 -21.20 13.65 -3.06
C LEU A 82 -22.04 13.43 -4.31
N SER A 83 -22.19 12.17 -4.73
CA SER A 83 -22.96 11.80 -5.92
C SER A 83 -23.48 10.36 -5.82
N ASP A 84 -24.67 10.13 -6.38
CA ASP A 84 -25.26 8.82 -6.64
C ASP A 84 -25.82 8.81 -8.06
N ALA A 85 -24.92 8.68 -9.04
CA ALA A 85 -25.29 8.57 -10.44
C ALA A 85 -25.58 7.10 -10.81
N ARG A 86 -26.08 6.88 -12.03
CA ARG A 86 -26.45 5.54 -12.52
C ARG A 86 -25.28 4.54 -12.50
N SER A 87 -24.07 4.99 -12.83
CA SER A 87 -22.91 4.13 -13.02
C SER A 87 -21.77 4.38 -12.04
N TYR A 88 -21.85 5.49 -11.30
CA TYR A 88 -20.81 5.92 -10.36
C TYR A 88 -21.44 6.56 -9.12
N SER A 89 -20.83 6.30 -7.96
CA SER A 89 -21.12 7.01 -6.71
C SER A 89 -19.83 7.51 -6.09
N SER A 90 -19.87 8.69 -5.48
CA SER A 90 -18.73 9.27 -4.79
C SER A 90 -19.07 9.58 -3.33
N ARG A 91 -18.12 9.31 -2.44
CA ARG A 91 -18.21 9.56 -1.00
C ARG A 91 -17.01 10.36 -0.53
N LEU A 92 -17.25 11.37 0.31
CA LEU A 92 -16.23 12.05 1.08
C LEU A 92 -16.30 11.54 2.52
N VAL A 93 -15.17 11.12 3.08
CA VAL A 93 -15.05 10.72 4.48
C VAL A 93 -14.09 11.66 5.17
N ARG A 94 -14.52 12.24 6.28
CA ARG A 94 -13.67 13.06 7.16
C ARG A 94 -13.58 12.35 8.50
N ALA A 95 -12.37 11.99 8.90
CA ALA A 95 -12.13 11.32 10.16
C ALA A 95 -11.71 12.34 11.23
N TRP A 96 -12.42 12.31 12.37
CA TRP A 96 -12.25 13.24 13.47
C TRP A 96 -11.82 12.51 14.73
N GLN A 97 -10.92 13.12 15.48
CA GLN A 97 -10.59 12.69 16.84
C GLN A 97 -10.77 13.89 17.77
N GLY A 98 -11.85 13.86 18.56
CA GLY A 98 -12.31 15.06 19.27
C GLY A 98 -12.71 16.18 18.31
N ASP A 99 -12.06 17.32 18.43
CA ASP A 99 -12.25 18.53 17.64
C ASP A 99 -11.28 18.67 16.45
N LYS A 100 -10.46 17.64 16.20
CA LYS A 100 -9.42 17.66 15.16
C LYS A 100 -9.78 16.74 14.01
N GLU A 101 -9.80 17.29 12.80
CA GLU A 101 -9.81 16.49 11.58
C GLU A 101 -8.42 15.91 11.34
N ILE A 102 -8.32 14.58 11.37
CA ILE A 102 -7.03 13.88 11.30
C ILE A 102 -6.77 13.28 9.91
N PHE A 103 -7.82 13.08 9.12
CA PHE A 103 -7.76 12.37 7.85
C PHE A 103 -8.96 12.70 6.97
N VAL A 104 -8.74 12.78 5.66
CA VAL A 104 -9.81 12.95 4.66
C VAL A 104 -9.63 11.95 3.53
N LEU A 105 -10.73 11.39 3.04
CA LEU A 105 -10.75 10.42 1.95
C LEU A 105 -11.88 10.70 0.98
N MET A 106 -11.60 10.61 -0.31
CA MET A 106 -12.60 10.50 -1.37
C MET A 106 -12.58 9.08 -1.93
N ALA A 107 -13.71 8.38 -1.85
CA ALA A 107 -13.92 7.06 -2.43
C ALA A 107 -14.87 7.13 -3.61
N SER A 108 -14.55 6.38 -4.67
CA SER A 108 -15.36 6.26 -5.87
C SER A 108 -15.75 4.81 -6.10
N TYR A 109 -17.03 4.63 -6.41
CA TYR A 109 -17.68 3.35 -6.64
C TYR A 109 -18.23 3.34 -8.07
N ALA A 110 -18.17 2.18 -8.72
CA ALA A 110 -18.58 2.02 -10.10
C ALA A 110 -19.30 0.70 -10.30
N LEU A 111 -20.12 0.62 -11.34
CA LEU A 111 -20.65 -0.67 -11.80
C LEU A 111 -19.49 -1.58 -12.23
N PRO A 112 -19.66 -2.92 -12.14
CA PRO A 112 -18.72 -3.85 -12.72
C PRO A 112 -18.46 -3.53 -14.20
N PRO A 113 -17.23 -3.69 -14.69
CA PRO A 113 -16.90 -3.38 -16.07
C PRO A 113 -17.67 -4.30 -17.03
N ASN A 114 -18.11 -3.72 -18.15
CA ASN A 114 -18.74 -4.48 -19.23
C ASN A 114 -17.68 -5.28 -20.01
N PRO A 115 -17.97 -6.54 -20.40
CA PRO A 115 -17.08 -7.29 -21.28
C PRO A 115 -16.96 -6.59 -22.63
N LEU A 116 -15.77 -6.69 -23.24
CA LEU A 116 -15.57 -6.19 -24.59
C LEU A 116 -16.40 -7.02 -25.59
N PRO A 117 -16.92 -6.40 -26.66
CA PRO A 117 -17.57 -7.12 -27.76
C PRO A 117 -16.67 -8.20 -28.37
N SER A 118 -17.26 -9.30 -28.84
CA SER A 118 -16.51 -10.43 -29.42
C SER A 118 -15.84 -10.10 -30.77
N ASP A 119 -16.23 -8.99 -31.38
CA ASP A 119 -15.69 -8.41 -32.60
C ASP A 119 -14.71 -7.25 -32.36
N PHE A 120 -14.34 -6.96 -31.11
CA PHE A 120 -13.40 -5.88 -30.77
C PHE A 120 -12.09 -6.03 -31.57
N GLY A 121 -11.77 -5.01 -32.38
CA GLY A 121 -10.57 -4.97 -33.21
C GLY A 121 -10.65 -5.72 -34.55
N LYS A 122 -11.81 -6.26 -34.93
CA LYS A 122 -12.08 -6.67 -36.31
C LYS A 122 -12.32 -5.43 -37.17
N LYS A 123 -11.77 -5.39 -38.38
CA LYS A 123 -12.09 -4.34 -39.36
C LYS A 123 -13.51 -4.58 -39.84
N ASN A 124 -14.39 -3.60 -39.66
CA ASN A 124 -15.64 -3.56 -40.40
C ASN A 124 -15.31 -3.07 -41.81
N ASP A 125 -15.53 -3.90 -42.82
CA ASP A 125 -15.43 -3.53 -44.26
C ASP A 125 -16.67 -2.74 -44.73
N GLU A 126 -17.42 -2.14 -43.81
CA GLU A 126 -18.56 -1.30 -44.14
C GLU A 126 -18.12 0.16 -44.20
N GLY A 127 -18.06 0.68 -45.42
CA GLY A 127 -17.80 2.08 -45.70
C GLY A 127 -18.86 2.96 -45.04
N HIS A 128 -18.48 3.68 -43.99
CA HIS A 128 -19.31 4.70 -43.38
C HIS A 128 -18.72 6.09 -43.62
N SER A 129 -19.59 6.96 -44.13
CA SER A 129 -19.42 8.38 -44.39
C SER A 129 -19.04 9.15 -43.12
N GLU A 130 -18.15 10.13 -43.28
CA GLU A 130 -17.74 11.07 -42.24
C GLU A 130 -18.91 11.93 -41.78
N ASP A 131 -19.56 11.55 -40.68
CA ASP A 131 -20.28 12.52 -39.86
C ASP A 131 -20.24 12.07 -38.40
N GLY A 132 -19.17 12.44 -37.71
CA GLY A 132 -18.95 12.17 -36.29
C GLY A 132 -19.11 13.45 -35.44
N PRO A 133 -19.74 13.38 -34.25
CA PRO A 133 -19.98 14.56 -33.42
C PRO A 133 -18.68 15.18 -32.89
N LYS A 134 -18.54 16.50 -33.10
CA LYS A 134 -17.41 17.33 -32.69
C LYS A 134 -17.48 17.68 -31.19
N HIS A 135 -17.17 16.73 -30.32
CA HIS A 135 -16.86 17.04 -28.92
C HIS A 135 -15.55 16.38 -28.50
N SER A 136 -14.43 16.96 -28.95
CA SER A 136 -13.15 16.80 -28.28
C SER A 136 -12.64 18.18 -27.86
N LEU A 137 -12.53 18.39 -26.55
CA LEU A 137 -11.68 19.45 -26.01
C LEU A 137 -10.24 19.01 -26.23
N ALA A 138 -9.67 19.37 -27.38
CA ALA A 138 -8.27 19.14 -27.66
C ALA A 138 -7.44 20.21 -26.94
N PHE A 139 -6.78 19.83 -25.85
CA PHE A 139 -5.68 20.63 -25.30
C PHE A 139 -4.51 20.50 -26.29
N SER A 140 -4.19 21.59 -26.98
CA SER A 140 -3.02 21.65 -27.85
C SER A 140 -1.76 21.50 -26.98
N VAL A 141 -1.17 20.31 -27.02
CA VAL A 141 0.19 20.07 -26.56
C VAL A 141 0.99 19.83 -27.83
N ASP A 142 1.98 20.68 -28.09
CA ASP A 142 2.92 20.45 -29.20
C ASP A 142 3.47 19.02 -29.09
N PRO A 143 3.34 18.18 -30.14
CA PRO A 143 3.78 16.81 -30.05
C PRO A 143 5.31 16.79 -29.94
N PRO A 144 5.90 16.02 -29.02
CA PRO A 144 7.32 15.73 -29.09
C PRO A 144 7.62 15.08 -30.43
N SER A 145 8.67 15.56 -31.10
CA SER A 145 9.18 15.01 -32.34
C SER A 145 9.40 13.49 -32.20
N GLN A 146 8.87 12.74 -33.17
CA GLN A 146 8.85 11.27 -33.31
C GLN A 146 7.55 10.60 -32.84
N THR A 147 6.47 10.80 -33.60
CA THR A 147 5.39 9.82 -33.69
C THR A 147 5.94 8.55 -34.38
N PRO A 148 5.88 7.36 -33.76
CA PRO A 148 6.27 6.12 -34.43
C PRO A 148 5.33 5.86 -35.62
N THR A 149 5.90 5.80 -36.82
CA THR A 149 5.22 5.66 -38.12
C THR A 149 4.78 4.22 -38.42
N GLY A 150 4.03 3.61 -37.52
CA GLY A 150 3.41 2.29 -37.73
C GLY A 150 2.01 2.25 -37.15
N SER A 151 1.05 1.67 -37.86
CA SER A 151 -0.31 1.45 -37.35
C SER A 151 -0.25 0.57 -36.10
N ARG A 152 -0.28 1.17 -34.91
CA ARG A 152 -0.35 0.41 -33.66
C ARG A 152 -1.73 -0.25 -33.59
N LYS A 153 -1.76 -1.58 -33.61
CA LYS A 153 -2.97 -2.37 -33.33
C LYS A 153 -3.47 -2.00 -31.94
N VAL A 154 -4.76 -1.68 -31.81
CA VAL A 154 -5.40 -1.41 -30.51
C VAL A 154 -5.42 -2.72 -29.72
N LEU A 155 -4.87 -2.69 -28.52
CA LEU A 155 -4.90 -3.82 -27.57
C LEU A 155 -6.03 -3.61 -26.56
N PRO A 156 -6.74 -4.68 -26.15
CA PRO A 156 -7.84 -4.57 -25.19
C PRO A 156 -7.38 -4.22 -23.78
N LYS A 157 -6.12 -4.52 -23.44
CA LYS A 157 -5.54 -4.33 -22.11
C LYS A 157 -4.04 -4.09 -22.22
N PHE A 158 -3.52 -3.21 -21.37
CA PHE A 158 -2.10 -3.11 -21.06
C PHE A 158 -1.95 -3.02 -19.55
N GLU A 159 -1.04 -3.81 -19.01
CA GLU A 159 -0.63 -3.73 -17.62
C GLU A 159 0.85 -4.03 -17.50
N LEU A 160 1.49 -3.49 -16.46
CA LEU A 160 2.86 -3.85 -16.17
C LEU A 160 2.90 -5.32 -15.74
N PRO A 161 3.82 -6.13 -16.30
CA PRO A 161 3.85 -7.56 -16.03
C PRO A 161 4.22 -7.84 -14.57
N PHE A 162 3.79 -9.01 -14.09
CA PHE A 162 4.31 -9.59 -12.87
C PHE A 162 5.86 -9.70 -12.98
N PRO A 163 6.62 -9.36 -11.92
CA PRO A 163 8.07 -9.47 -11.97
C PRO A 163 8.55 -10.89 -12.30
N ALA A 164 9.49 -11.02 -13.24
CA ALA A 164 10.06 -12.31 -13.60
C ALA A 164 10.90 -12.90 -12.46
N ASP A 165 11.03 -14.24 -12.47
CA ASP A 165 11.93 -15.02 -11.61
C ASP A 165 11.73 -14.85 -10.11
N MET A 166 10.53 -14.50 -9.67
CA MET A 166 10.22 -14.44 -8.24
C MET A 166 10.19 -15.84 -7.62
N LEU A 167 10.76 -15.96 -6.42
CA LEU A 167 10.52 -17.13 -5.57
C LEU A 167 9.05 -17.15 -5.12
N PRO A 168 8.46 -18.35 -4.99
CA PRO A 168 7.11 -18.45 -4.46
C PRO A 168 7.08 -17.94 -3.00
N PRO A 169 5.90 -17.50 -2.52
CA PRO A 169 5.75 -16.98 -1.16
C PRO A 169 6.22 -17.96 -0.07
N SER A 170 6.07 -19.26 -0.29
CA SER A 170 6.51 -20.33 0.65
C SER A 170 8.02 -20.35 0.89
N ASP A 171 8.80 -19.86 -0.07
CA ASP A 171 10.25 -19.90 -0.06
C ASP A 171 10.84 -18.55 0.41
N CYS A 172 9.98 -17.59 0.76
CA CYS A 172 10.36 -16.29 1.29
C CYS A 172 10.12 -16.28 2.81
N GLU A 173 11.19 -16.15 3.59
CA GLU A 173 11.12 -16.05 5.05
C GLU A 173 10.35 -14.79 5.49
N GLU A 174 9.50 -14.90 6.51
CA GLU A 174 8.81 -13.76 7.11
C GLU A 174 9.80 -12.82 7.83
N ASP A 175 9.53 -11.52 7.80
CA ASP A 175 10.42 -10.49 8.39
C ASP A 175 10.68 -10.75 9.89
N ALA A 176 9.69 -11.29 10.62
CA ALA A 176 9.81 -11.59 12.04
C ALA A 176 10.77 -12.77 12.32
N ASP A 177 10.69 -13.82 11.50
CA ASP A 177 11.51 -15.02 11.63
C ASP A 177 12.96 -14.73 11.24
N PHE A 178 13.15 -13.95 10.17
CA PHE A 178 14.45 -13.41 9.78
C PHE A 178 15.13 -12.66 10.94
N LEU A 179 14.41 -11.74 11.58
CA LEU A 179 14.97 -10.95 12.68
C LEU A 179 15.27 -11.78 13.93
N GLU A 180 14.40 -12.73 14.27
CA GLU A 180 14.62 -13.64 15.39
C GLU A 180 15.90 -14.47 15.19
N ARG A 181 16.07 -15.04 13.99
CA ARG A 181 17.29 -15.76 13.60
C ARG A 181 18.52 -14.85 13.67
N TRP A 182 18.42 -13.63 13.13
CA TRP A 182 19.51 -12.65 13.15
C TRP A 182 19.95 -12.25 14.57
N ILE A 183 19.01 -12.04 15.50
CA ILE A 183 19.33 -11.74 16.91
C ILE A 183 20.05 -12.93 17.54
N ARG A 184 19.53 -14.15 17.37
CA ARG A 184 20.08 -15.37 17.96
C ARG A 184 21.54 -15.60 17.53
N GLU A 185 21.84 -15.40 16.25
CA GLU A 185 23.21 -15.52 15.71
C GLU A 185 24.18 -14.47 16.30
N ARG A 186 23.67 -13.35 16.83
CA ARG A 186 24.47 -12.23 17.34
C ARG A 186 24.39 -12.00 18.85
N GLU A 187 23.68 -12.85 19.60
CA GLU A 187 23.56 -12.72 21.06
C GLU A 187 24.92 -12.65 21.78
N SER A 188 25.95 -13.31 21.24
CA SER A 188 27.32 -13.26 21.80
C SER A 188 28.10 -11.97 21.47
N LYS A 189 27.65 -11.20 20.47
CA LYS A 189 28.35 -10.01 19.94
C LYS A 189 27.64 -8.69 20.24
N ASN A 190 26.33 -8.70 20.53
CA ASN A 190 25.54 -7.49 20.69
C ASN A 190 25.41 -7.07 22.17
N LYS A 191 26.25 -6.11 22.61
CA LYS A 191 26.26 -5.60 24.00
C LYS A 191 25.21 -4.51 24.28
N ASN A 192 24.42 -4.11 23.29
CA ASN A 192 23.48 -3.00 23.42
C ASN A 192 22.09 -3.48 23.87
N VAL A 193 21.83 -3.35 25.17
CA VAL A 193 20.58 -3.76 25.83
C VAL A 193 19.35 -3.11 25.20
N TRP A 194 19.45 -1.85 24.76
CA TRP A 194 18.32 -1.13 24.16
C TRP A 194 17.95 -1.68 22.78
N GLU A 195 18.93 -1.97 21.92
CA GLU A 195 18.69 -2.54 20.59
C GLU A 195 18.07 -3.93 20.68
N LYS A 196 18.55 -4.77 21.61
CA LYS A 196 17.98 -6.11 21.83
C LYS A 196 16.51 -6.00 22.23
N LYS A 197 16.19 -5.21 23.24
CA LYS A 197 14.82 -4.99 23.71
C LYS A 197 13.91 -4.46 22.60
N PHE A 198 14.40 -3.49 21.82
CA PHE A 198 13.65 -2.94 20.70
C PHE A 198 13.30 -3.98 19.64
N PHE A 199 14.25 -4.83 19.24
CA PHE A 199 13.98 -5.87 18.26
C PHE A 199 13.07 -6.97 18.80
N GLU A 200 13.21 -7.35 20.07
CA GLU A 200 12.31 -8.30 20.71
C GLU A 200 10.87 -7.77 20.71
N GLU A 201 10.65 -6.51 21.09
CA GLU A 201 9.35 -5.85 21.04
C GLU A 201 8.78 -5.83 19.61
N TYR A 202 9.61 -5.49 18.61
CA TYR A 202 9.17 -5.49 17.22
C TYR A 202 8.83 -6.89 16.68
N ILE A 203 9.62 -7.91 17.01
CA ILE A 203 9.35 -9.30 16.63
C ILE A 203 8.03 -9.75 17.23
N GLN A 204 7.81 -9.50 18.53
CA GLN A 204 6.56 -9.85 19.19
C GLN A 204 5.36 -9.14 18.56
N GLU A 205 5.49 -7.87 18.22
CA GLU A 205 4.47 -7.12 17.49
C GLU A 205 4.19 -7.71 16.10
N ARG A 206 5.21 -8.10 15.35
CA ARG A 206 5.02 -8.70 14.02
C ARG A 206 4.46 -10.12 14.09
N LYS A 207 4.78 -10.88 15.13
CA LYS A 207 4.18 -12.18 15.40
C LYS A 207 2.69 -12.06 15.75
N SER A 208 2.30 -11.05 16.54
CA SER A 208 0.89 -10.80 16.91
C SER A 208 0.07 -10.09 15.82
N SER A 209 0.73 -9.39 14.89
CA SER A 209 0.12 -8.72 13.74
C SER A 209 -0.84 -9.65 12.95
N PRO A 210 -2.02 -9.16 12.52
CA PRO A 210 -2.95 -9.92 11.67
C PRO A 210 -2.43 -10.08 10.23
N VAL A 211 -1.35 -9.39 9.87
CA VAL A 211 -0.70 -9.43 8.56
C VAL A 211 0.67 -10.08 8.68
N SER A 212 0.96 -11.05 7.81
CA SER A 212 2.33 -11.55 7.59
C SER A 212 2.99 -10.77 6.47
N ILE A 213 4.28 -10.48 6.64
CA ILE A 213 5.10 -9.76 5.68
C ILE A 213 6.35 -10.59 5.45
N ALA A 214 6.60 -10.98 4.21
CA ALA A 214 7.83 -11.64 3.80
C ALA A 214 8.49 -10.85 2.67
N ARG A 215 9.78 -10.57 2.77
CA ARG A 215 10.50 -9.91 1.69
C ARG A 215 10.54 -10.81 0.46
N ALA A 216 10.03 -10.31 -0.66
CA ALA A 216 10.02 -11.08 -1.89
C ALA A 216 11.43 -11.14 -2.50
N ARG A 217 11.84 -12.33 -2.91
CA ARG A 217 13.17 -12.61 -3.46
C ARG A 217 13.05 -13.14 -4.88
N ARG A 218 14.09 -12.90 -5.69
CA ARG A 218 14.22 -13.51 -7.02
C ARG A 218 15.10 -14.76 -6.92
N ARG A 219 14.87 -15.71 -7.83
CA ARG A 219 15.79 -16.83 -8.05
C ARG A 219 17.15 -16.26 -8.46
N PRO A 220 18.24 -16.69 -7.82
CA PRO A 220 19.58 -16.27 -8.23
C PRO A 220 19.78 -16.64 -9.70
N THR A 221 20.18 -15.67 -10.52
CA THR A 221 20.57 -15.93 -11.92
C THR A 221 22.08 -15.81 -12.06
N GLN A 222 22.65 -16.37 -13.13
CA GLN A 222 24.10 -16.37 -13.35
C GLN A 222 24.70 -14.95 -13.42
N ASN A 223 23.87 -13.95 -13.74
CA ASN A 223 24.16 -12.52 -13.64
C ASN A 223 23.25 -11.89 -12.58
N ASP A 224 23.54 -12.12 -11.30
CA ASP A 224 22.70 -11.71 -10.19
C ASP A 224 22.69 -10.17 -10.05
N ILE A 225 21.80 -9.52 -10.81
CA ILE A 225 21.56 -8.07 -10.68
C ILE A 225 20.73 -7.89 -9.43
N ALA A 226 21.37 -7.41 -8.36
CA ALA A 226 20.69 -7.06 -7.12
C ALA A 226 19.48 -6.15 -7.42
N THR A 227 18.33 -6.42 -6.80
CA THR A 227 17.16 -5.56 -6.91
C THR A 227 17.57 -4.11 -6.59
N PRO A 228 17.31 -3.14 -7.48
CA PRO A 228 17.72 -1.76 -7.25
C PRO A 228 17.15 -1.25 -5.92
N ALA A 229 17.91 -0.45 -5.18
CA ALA A 229 17.47 0.10 -3.89
C ALA A 229 16.19 0.96 -3.98
N GLN A 230 15.82 1.39 -5.20
CA GLN A 230 14.58 2.11 -5.47
C GLN A 230 13.35 1.20 -5.50
N VAL A 231 13.52 -0.12 -5.52
CA VAL A 231 12.43 -1.09 -5.62
C VAL A 231 12.41 -2.00 -4.39
N ARG A 232 11.27 -2.04 -3.70
CA ARG A 232 10.97 -3.00 -2.64
C ARG A 232 9.83 -3.90 -3.08
N MET A 233 9.93 -5.19 -2.79
CA MET A 233 8.87 -6.15 -3.10
C MET A 233 8.62 -6.99 -1.85
N SER A 234 7.35 -7.07 -1.45
CA SER A 234 6.93 -7.83 -0.27
C SER A 234 5.73 -8.70 -0.60
N TRP A 235 5.76 -9.94 -0.13
CA TRP A 235 4.58 -10.79 -0.05
C TRP A 235 3.80 -10.41 1.20
N LEU A 236 2.54 -10.02 1.03
CA LEU A 236 1.64 -9.62 2.11
C LEU A 236 0.46 -10.58 2.15
N ARG A 237 0.04 -10.97 3.36
CA ARG A 237 -1.07 -11.91 3.54
C ARG A 237 -1.80 -11.66 4.85
N ALA A 238 -3.12 -11.77 4.84
CA ALA A 238 -3.90 -11.85 6.06
C ALA A 238 -3.67 -13.23 6.72
N LYS A 239 -3.17 -13.25 7.96
CA LYS A 239 -2.88 -14.51 8.67
C LYS A 239 -4.15 -15.32 8.95
N SER A 240 -5.29 -14.64 9.10
CA SER A 240 -6.60 -15.25 9.29
C SER A 240 -7.66 -14.41 8.58
N VAL A 241 -8.48 -15.07 7.76
CA VAL A 241 -9.64 -14.49 7.07
C VAL A 241 -10.97 -14.87 7.73
N GLY A 242 -10.92 -15.61 8.83
CA GLY A 242 -12.10 -16.15 9.50
C GLY A 242 -12.66 -17.43 8.84
N PRO A 243 -13.71 -18.03 9.44
CA PRO A 243 -14.35 -19.23 8.91
C PRO A 243 -15.22 -18.95 7.67
N GLU A 244 -15.75 -17.72 7.57
CA GLU A 244 -16.56 -17.27 6.45
C GLU A 244 -15.72 -16.40 5.52
N ARG A 245 -15.84 -16.64 4.21
CA ARG A 245 -15.14 -15.84 3.21
C ARG A 245 -15.64 -14.39 3.27
N PRO A 246 -14.77 -13.39 3.51
CA PRO A 246 -15.18 -11.99 3.50
C PRO A 246 -15.70 -11.57 2.12
N ASN A 247 -16.66 -10.65 2.09
CA ASN A 247 -17.13 -10.07 0.84
C ASN A 247 -16.02 -9.24 0.16
N GLU A 248 -16.19 -8.97 -1.14
CA GLU A 248 -15.16 -8.29 -1.95
C GLU A 248 -14.77 -6.91 -1.40
N GLU A 249 -15.73 -6.16 -0.84
CA GLU A 249 -15.47 -4.82 -0.33
C GLU A 249 -14.64 -4.84 0.97
N ILE A 250 -14.89 -5.82 1.85
CA ILE A 250 -14.03 -6.08 3.02
C ILE A 250 -12.63 -6.48 2.56
N VAL A 251 -12.52 -7.33 1.53
CA VAL A 251 -11.23 -7.73 0.95
C VAL A 251 -10.48 -6.50 0.41
N LYS A 252 -11.14 -5.60 -0.32
CA LYS A 252 -10.54 -4.34 -0.80
C LYS A 252 -10.04 -3.49 0.36
N ALA A 253 -10.81 -3.36 1.44
CA ALA A 253 -10.37 -2.64 2.64
C ALA A 253 -9.17 -3.33 3.31
N MET A 254 -9.13 -4.66 3.36
CA MET A 254 -7.97 -5.43 3.85
C MET A 254 -6.73 -5.22 2.98
N ILE A 255 -6.87 -5.17 1.66
CA ILE A 255 -5.77 -4.84 0.73
C ILE A 255 -5.28 -3.40 0.97
N ALA A 256 -6.19 -2.44 1.13
CA ALA A 256 -5.84 -1.05 1.44
C ALA A 256 -5.12 -0.91 2.80
N TYR A 257 -5.52 -1.69 3.81
CA TYR A 257 -4.80 -1.78 5.08
C TYR A 257 -3.36 -2.25 4.86
N MET A 258 -3.22 -3.33 4.10
CA MET A 258 -1.91 -3.95 3.86
C MET A 258 -1.00 -3.11 2.96
N SER A 259 -1.55 -2.34 2.01
CA SER A 259 -0.76 -1.57 1.04
C SER A 259 0.00 -0.38 1.63
N ASP A 260 -0.32 0.04 2.86
CA ASP A 260 0.42 1.11 3.54
C ASP A 260 1.66 0.59 4.30
N PHE A 261 1.83 -0.74 4.44
CA PHE A 261 3.03 -1.30 5.08
C PHE A 261 4.27 -1.06 4.24
N GLN A 262 5.33 -0.52 4.87
CA GLN A 262 6.67 -0.36 4.30
C GLN A 262 6.74 0.54 3.05
N PHE A 263 5.61 1.09 2.58
CA PHE A 263 5.48 1.65 1.24
C PHE A 263 6.31 2.92 1.08
N ILE A 264 6.03 3.95 1.86
CA ILE A 264 6.83 5.19 1.84
C ILE A 264 8.29 4.96 2.23
N GLY A 265 8.58 3.94 3.04
CA GLY A 265 9.93 3.53 3.41
C GLY A 265 10.83 3.24 2.20
N THR A 266 10.24 2.80 1.09
CA THR A 266 10.94 2.58 -0.18
C THR A 266 11.65 3.84 -0.68
N THR A 267 11.07 5.03 -0.46
CA THR A 267 11.63 6.31 -0.90
C THR A 267 12.83 6.76 -0.06
N ALA A 268 12.82 6.53 1.26
CA ALA A 268 13.98 6.81 2.09
C ALA A 268 15.17 5.92 1.71
N ARG A 269 14.89 4.64 1.41
CA ARG A 269 15.90 3.65 1.04
C ARG A 269 16.52 3.88 -0.32
N SER A 270 15.77 4.44 -1.27
CA SER A 270 16.27 4.74 -2.62
C SER A 270 17.45 5.71 -2.61
N ILE A 271 17.56 6.55 -1.58
CA ILE A 271 18.66 7.50 -1.35
C ILE A 271 19.62 7.05 -0.23
N GLY A 272 19.53 5.79 0.21
CA GLY A 272 20.38 5.23 1.27
C GLY A 272 20.10 5.75 2.67
N LEU A 273 18.96 6.44 2.89
CA LEU A 273 18.58 6.97 4.20
C LEU A 273 17.86 5.89 5.02
N ASN A 274 18.39 5.58 6.21
CA ASN A 274 17.80 4.64 7.16
C ASN A 274 18.21 4.97 8.60
N GLN A 275 17.83 4.13 9.56
CA GLN A 275 18.13 4.39 10.99
C GLN A 275 19.64 4.34 11.32
N ASN A 276 20.45 3.68 10.48
CA ASN A 276 21.90 3.53 10.61
C ASN A 276 22.71 4.31 9.57
N SER A 277 22.06 5.13 8.74
CA SER A 277 22.74 6.04 7.82
C SER A 277 23.31 7.24 8.59
N ASN A 278 24.26 7.94 7.97
CA ASN A 278 24.76 9.22 8.47
C ASN A 278 24.69 10.24 7.32
N PRO A 279 23.78 11.24 7.37
CA PRO A 279 22.80 11.47 8.43
C PRO A 279 21.75 10.35 8.50
N ARG A 280 21.13 10.17 9.67
CA ARG A 280 20.09 9.15 9.87
C ARG A 280 18.73 9.59 9.36
N LEU A 281 17.80 8.66 9.21
CA LEU A 281 16.38 8.97 9.06
C LEU A 281 15.86 9.73 10.30
N GLY A 282 15.33 10.92 10.08
CA GLY A 282 14.81 11.80 11.14
C GLY A 282 13.28 11.78 11.24
N MET A 283 12.61 11.93 10.08
CA MET A 283 11.16 11.84 9.98
C MET A 283 10.79 11.07 8.73
N LEU A 284 9.96 10.06 8.93
CA LEU A 284 9.16 9.39 7.93
C LEU A 284 7.70 9.61 8.36
N ALA A 285 6.81 9.91 7.42
CA ALA A 285 5.37 9.98 7.65
C ALA A 285 4.64 10.01 6.31
N SER A 286 3.50 9.33 6.20
CA SER A 286 2.61 9.42 5.04
C SER A 286 1.95 10.80 4.97
N LEU A 287 1.85 11.37 3.77
CA LEU A 287 1.08 12.60 3.52
C LEU A 287 -0.24 12.28 2.83
N ASP A 288 -0.21 11.41 1.83
CA ASP A 288 -1.38 10.91 1.12
C ASP A 288 -1.29 9.40 0.91
N HIS A 289 -2.37 8.80 0.41
CA HIS A 289 -2.34 7.46 -0.18
C HIS A 289 -3.44 7.38 -1.23
N VAL A 290 -3.13 6.75 -2.36
CA VAL A 290 -4.10 6.46 -3.41
C VAL A 290 -4.05 4.99 -3.76
N ILE A 291 -5.23 4.40 -3.97
CA ILE A 291 -5.38 3.03 -4.45
C ILE A 291 -6.48 2.98 -5.51
N HIS A 292 -6.19 2.27 -6.60
CA HIS A 292 -7.14 1.94 -7.66
C HIS A 292 -7.26 0.43 -7.75
N PHE A 293 -8.48 -0.09 -7.62
CA PHE A 293 -8.77 -1.51 -7.70
C PHE A 293 -9.20 -1.89 -9.12
N TYR A 294 -8.71 -3.04 -9.56
CA TYR A 294 -9.12 -3.70 -10.79
C TYR A 294 -9.94 -4.95 -10.44
N PRO A 295 -10.76 -5.47 -11.37
CA PRO A 295 -11.54 -6.68 -11.13
C PRO A 295 -10.67 -7.84 -10.67
N PHE A 296 -11.09 -8.51 -9.60
CA PHE A 296 -10.41 -9.70 -9.13
C PHE A 296 -10.69 -10.87 -10.08
N PRO A 297 -9.72 -11.77 -10.32
CA PRO A 297 -9.97 -12.98 -11.08
C PRO A 297 -10.98 -13.87 -10.35
N HIS A 298 -11.75 -14.68 -11.07
CA HIS A 298 -12.71 -15.61 -10.46
C HIS A 298 -12.06 -16.61 -9.49
N THR A 299 -10.78 -16.89 -9.68
CA THR A 299 -9.94 -17.75 -8.84
C THR A 299 -9.36 -17.04 -7.62
N PHE A 300 -9.67 -15.76 -7.40
CA PHE A 300 -9.11 -14.97 -6.31
C PHE A 300 -9.38 -15.63 -4.95
N ASP A 301 -8.34 -15.76 -4.14
CA ASP A 301 -8.39 -16.26 -2.77
C ASP A 301 -7.91 -15.17 -1.81
N PRO A 302 -8.78 -14.63 -0.92
CA PRO A 302 -8.40 -13.61 0.04
C PRO A 302 -7.44 -14.09 1.14
N SER A 303 -7.25 -15.40 1.29
CA SER A 303 -6.30 -15.99 2.24
C SER A 303 -4.90 -16.18 1.64
N ALA A 304 -4.78 -16.16 0.32
CA ALA A 304 -3.52 -16.26 -0.39
C ALA A 304 -2.71 -14.96 -0.23
N PRO A 305 -1.36 -15.05 -0.20
CA PRO A 305 -0.51 -13.86 -0.23
C PRO A 305 -0.68 -13.11 -1.55
N PHE A 306 -0.42 -11.81 -1.55
CA PHE A 306 -0.25 -11.02 -2.77
C PHE A 306 1.12 -10.36 -2.78
N LEU A 307 1.64 -10.08 -3.98
CA LEU A 307 2.90 -9.38 -4.16
C LEU A 307 2.63 -7.88 -4.26
N HIS A 308 3.19 -7.10 -3.34
CA HIS A 308 3.24 -5.65 -3.45
C HIS A 308 4.61 -5.21 -3.95
N VAL A 309 4.64 -4.73 -5.19
CA VAL A 309 5.83 -4.14 -5.83
C VAL A 309 5.78 -2.64 -5.60
N MET A 310 6.77 -2.10 -4.88
CA MET A 310 6.87 -0.71 -4.47
C MET A 310 8.10 -0.08 -5.12
N GLU A 311 7.92 1.04 -5.81
CA GLU A 311 8.96 1.71 -6.59
C GLU A 311 9.03 3.19 -6.20
N ALA A 312 10.18 3.62 -5.67
CA ALA A 312 10.45 5.03 -5.44
C ALA A 312 10.54 5.77 -6.78
N GLN A 313 9.72 6.79 -6.95
CA GLN A 313 9.69 7.65 -8.13
C GLN A 313 10.55 8.90 -7.93
N ALA A 314 10.58 9.43 -6.70
CA ALA A 314 11.42 10.57 -6.33
C ALA A 314 11.69 10.54 -4.83
N ALA A 315 12.85 11.05 -4.42
CA ALA A 315 13.15 11.37 -3.02
C ALA A 315 14.12 12.55 -2.98
N ASN A 316 13.76 13.60 -2.25
CA ASN A 316 14.58 14.80 -2.16
C ASN A 316 14.61 15.31 -0.71
N LEU A 317 15.81 15.31 -0.12
CA LEU A 317 16.02 15.78 1.26
C LEU A 317 15.85 17.28 1.42
N SER A 318 16.04 18.09 0.37
CA SER A 318 15.87 19.54 0.46
C SER A 318 14.40 19.94 0.55
N SER A 319 13.52 19.27 -0.22
CA SER A 319 12.07 19.42 -0.07
C SER A 319 11.53 18.65 1.14
N GLY A 320 12.27 17.63 1.59
CA GLY A 320 11.90 16.74 2.68
C GLY A 320 10.76 15.79 2.30
N ARG A 321 10.63 15.43 1.01
CA ARG A 321 9.55 14.59 0.48
C ARG A 321 10.05 13.43 -0.36
N GLY A 322 9.28 12.36 -0.40
CA GLY A 322 9.47 11.23 -1.30
C GLY A 322 8.15 10.74 -1.88
N ILE A 323 8.19 10.21 -3.09
CA ILE A 323 7.03 9.69 -3.83
C ILE A 323 7.31 8.24 -4.20
N ALA A 324 6.37 7.35 -3.88
CA ALA A 324 6.37 5.94 -4.27
C ALA A 324 5.15 5.61 -5.13
N ARG A 325 5.33 4.65 -6.04
CA ARG A 325 4.25 4.00 -6.79
C ARG A 325 4.27 2.51 -6.51
N GLY A 326 3.09 1.92 -6.36
CA GLY A 326 2.95 0.51 -6.04
C GLY A 326 2.04 -0.23 -7.02
N ARG A 327 2.25 -1.53 -7.11
CA ARG A 327 1.47 -2.47 -7.92
C ARG A 327 1.24 -3.74 -7.11
N ILE A 328 0.00 -4.19 -7.05
CA ILE A 328 -0.40 -5.36 -6.26
C ILE A 328 -0.85 -6.46 -7.19
N TYR A 329 -0.19 -7.61 -7.09
CA TYR A 329 -0.47 -8.79 -7.91
C TYR A 329 -0.87 -9.99 -7.06
N THR A 330 -1.78 -10.80 -7.56
CA THR A 330 -2.00 -12.16 -7.06
C THR A 330 -0.78 -13.05 -7.35
N PRO A 331 -0.62 -14.21 -6.67
CA PRO A 331 0.50 -15.13 -6.91
C PRO A 331 0.55 -15.69 -8.34
N ASP A 332 -0.60 -15.78 -9.00
CA ASP A 332 -0.73 -16.22 -10.40
C ASP A 332 -0.53 -15.07 -11.42
N GLY A 333 -0.19 -13.86 -10.94
CA GLY A 333 0.29 -12.77 -11.79
C GLY A 333 -0.75 -11.74 -12.24
N HIS A 334 -1.99 -11.81 -11.74
CA HIS A 334 -3.01 -10.82 -12.07
C HIS A 334 -2.79 -9.52 -11.29
N LEU A 335 -2.70 -8.38 -11.99
CA LEU A 335 -2.70 -7.06 -11.35
C LEU A 335 -4.10 -6.74 -10.82
N ILE A 336 -4.21 -6.57 -9.50
CA ILE A 336 -5.49 -6.31 -8.83
C ILE A 336 -5.60 -4.90 -8.26
N ALA A 337 -4.48 -4.22 -8.03
CA ALA A 337 -4.49 -2.82 -7.62
C ALA A 337 -3.21 -2.06 -8.00
N VAL A 338 -3.34 -0.75 -8.15
CA VAL A 338 -2.22 0.20 -8.29
C VAL A 338 -2.31 1.24 -7.18
N THR A 339 -1.18 1.50 -6.53
CA THR A 339 -1.08 2.45 -5.42
C THR A 339 -0.11 3.59 -5.70
N GLY A 340 -0.27 4.68 -4.98
CA GLY A 340 0.64 5.83 -4.98
C GLY A 340 0.66 6.49 -3.61
N GLN A 341 1.80 7.07 -3.24
CA GLN A 341 1.97 7.71 -1.94
C GLN A 341 3.13 8.70 -1.96
N GLU A 342 2.85 9.93 -1.56
CA GLU A 342 3.82 10.92 -1.12
C GLU A 342 3.95 10.86 0.41
N GLY A 343 5.15 11.13 0.90
CA GLY A 343 5.39 11.24 2.32
C GLY A 343 6.55 12.16 2.66
N VAL A 344 6.60 12.54 3.93
CA VAL A 344 7.74 13.26 4.51
C VAL A 344 8.93 12.32 4.59
N VAL A 345 10.05 12.72 4.02
CA VAL A 345 11.33 11.99 4.09
C VAL A 345 12.40 13.00 4.46
N ARG A 346 12.77 13.04 5.75
CA ARG A 346 13.75 13.99 6.27
C ARG A 346 14.90 13.30 6.98
N ALA A 347 16.11 13.77 6.71
CA ALA A 347 17.28 13.43 7.50
C ALA A 347 17.19 14.07 8.90
N GLY A 348 17.65 13.35 9.92
CA GLY A 348 17.74 13.84 11.28
C GLY A 348 19.04 14.64 11.50
N GLY A 349 19.01 15.57 12.46
CA GLY A 349 20.20 16.29 12.90
C GLY A 349 21.21 15.38 13.63
N GLN A 350 22.48 15.82 13.65
CA GLN A 350 23.56 15.17 14.41
C GLN A 350 23.18 15.11 15.91
N GLY A 351 23.43 13.96 16.57
CA GLY A 351 23.36 13.84 18.03
C GLY A 351 21.99 13.60 18.69
N GLY A 352 20.86 13.71 17.98
CA GLY A 352 19.53 13.31 18.55
C GLY A 352 19.45 11.83 18.98
N LYS A 353 18.44 11.42 19.75
CA LYS A 353 18.24 10.01 20.14
C LYS A 353 17.73 9.16 18.97
N ARG A 354 18.14 7.89 18.89
CA ARG A 354 17.50 6.91 18.00
C ARG A 354 16.03 6.83 18.37
N LYS A 355 15.14 7.19 17.44
CA LYS A 355 13.71 6.91 17.57
C LYS A 355 13.49 5.60 16.83
N GLY A 356 12.91 4.60 17.51
CA GLY A 356 12.65 3.27 16.98
C GLY A 356 11.56 3.23 15.90
N LEU A 357 11.58 4.18 14.96
CA LEU A 357 10.53 4.34 13.96
C LEU A 357 10.73 3.28 12.86
N ILE A 358 9.82 2.31 12.79
CA ILE A 358 9.78 1.25 11.75
C ILE A 358 8.60 1.50 10.79
N GLU A 359 8.25 2.76 10.53
CA GLU A 359 7.20 3.07 9.52
C GLU A 359 7.58 2.56 8.12
N GLY A 360 8.88 2.41 7.83
CA GLY A 360 9.39 1.88 6.57
C GLY A 360 9.68 0.36 6.54
N GLY A 361 9.32 -0.38 7.59
CA GLY A 361 9.74 -1.77 7.77
C GLY A 361 11.22 -1.91 8.15
N MET A 362 11.57 -3.02 8.79
CA MET A 362 12.96 -3.42 9.05
C MET A 362 13.48 -4.19 7.82
N ASP A 363 14.77 -4.08 7.53
CA ASP A 363 15.42 -4.86 6.47
C ASP A 363 16.86 -5.28 6.87
N GLU A 364 17.44 -6.23 6.14
CA GLU A 364 18.85 -6.65 6.22
C GLU A 364 19.82 -5.46 6.27
N ALA A 365 19.55 -4.41 5.47
CA ALA A 365 20.35 -3.19 5.46
C ALA A 365 20.26 -2.39 6.78
N ASP A 366 19.18 -2.53 7.54
CA ASP A 366 19.00 -1.88 8.85
C ASP A 366 19.59 -2.70 10.00
N VAL A 367 19.94 -3.95 9.76
CA VAL A 367 20.68 -4.79 10.70
C VAL A 367 22.18 -4.89 10.37
N GLY A 368 22.63 -4.28 9.25
CA GLY A 368 24.00 -4.42 8.74
C GLY A 368 24.74 -3.12 8.43
N LYS A 369 25.65 -2.73 9.34
CA LYS A 369 26.92 -2.04 9.00
C LYS A 369 28.04 -2.55 9.91
N THR A 370 28.70 -3.64 9.49
CA THR A 370 30.00 -4.22 9.92
C THR A 370 29.94 -5.66 9.38
N ASP A 371 30.52 -6.07 8.25
CA ASP A 371 31.88 -5.86 7.77
C ASP A 371 31.92 -5.89 6.23
N ALA A 372 32.16 -4.75 5.58
CA ALA A 372 32.60 -4.73 4.18
C ALA A 372 34.14 -4.92 4.05
N LYS A 373 34.82 -5.32 5.14
CA LYS A 373 36.27 -5.57 5.18
C LYS A 373 36.65 -7.05 5.27
N ALA A 374 35.71 -7.98 5.18
CA ALA A 374 36.00 -9.41 5.16
C ALA A 374 35.49 -10.04 3.85
N LYS A 375 36.11 -9.68 2.73
CA LYS A 375 36.19 -10.44 1.46
C LYS A 375 37.00 -9.62 0.45
N LEU A 376 38.31 -9.63 0.65
CA LEU A 376 39.32 -9.62 -0.40
C LEU A 376 40.20 -10.84 -0.15
#